data_AF-A0A947JC02-F1
#
_entry.id   AF-A0A947JC02-F1
#
_cell.length_a   1.000
_cell.length_b   1.000
_cell.length_c   1.000
_cell.angle_alpha   90.00
_cell.angle_beta   90.00
_cell.angle_gamma   90.00
#
_symmetry.space_group_name_H-M   'P 1'
#
loop_
_entity.id
_entity.type
_entity.pdbx_description
1 polymer ?
#
loop_
_entity_poly.entity_id
_entity_poly.type
_entity_poly.pdbx_seq_one_letter_code
_entity_poly.pdbx_strand_id
1 'polypeptide(L)'
;MLRNVFIILMVLSLILMAGCERTVMERSEIFTEEVRVRDLIFTPSIHGTGVGPTLDLTGEGGLGIAVTSVSTKEKHSIVFECQHGGFVIEREELWKKLHEDSVYTCHYVNLFKAVYNGDQFVSRDFYDFDFLGLAEFPDLMEEPDPRHEVVN
;
A
#
# COMPACT_ATOMS: atom_id res chain seq x y z
N MET A 1 48.09 -2.11 -29.51
CA MET A 1 47.57 -1.29 -28.39
C MET A 1 46.27 -0.56 -28.73
N LEU A 2 46.12 0.09 -29.89
CA LEU A 2 44.87 0.83 -30.24
C LEU A 2 43.58 -0.02 -30.23
N ARG A 3 43.62 -1.30 -30.64
CA ARG A 3 42.42 -2.16 -30.70
C ARG A 3 41.78 -2.42 -29.33
N ASN A 4 42.59 -2.52 -28.28
CA ASN A 4 42.10 -2.78 -26.92
C ASN A 4 41.51 -1.50 -26.29
N VAL A 5 42.08 -0.34 -26.61
CA VAL A 5 41.56 0.97 -26.16
C VAL A 5 40.19 1.25 -26.76
N PHE A 6 39.97 0.89 -28.02
CA PHE A 6 38.69 1.09 -28.71
C PHE A 6 37.56 0.24 -28.11
N ILE A 7 37.85 -1.01 -27.76
CA ILE A 7 36.88 -1.92 -27.11
C ILE A 7 36.51 -1.40 -25.72
N ILE A 8 37.49 -0.91 -24.94
CA ILE A 8 37.23 -0.34 -23.61
C ILE A 8 36.35 0.91 -23.70
N LEU A 9 36.60 1.80 -24.67
CA LEU A 9 35.78 3.01 -24.89
C LEU A 9 34.35 2.68 -25.29
N MET A 10 34.14 1.68 -26.13
CA MET A 10 32.80 1.25 -26.57
C MET A 10 31.99 0.64 -25.42
N VAL A 11 32.62 -0.20 -24.58
CA VAL A 11 31.96 -0.78 -23.40
C VAL A 11 31.64 0.30 -22.37
N LEU A 12 32.55 1.27 -22.16
CA LEU A 12 32.31 2.39 -21.25
C LEU A 12 31.16 3.29 -21.73
N SER A 13 31.02 3.54 -23.04
CA SER A 13 29.91 4.32 -23.59
C SER A 13 28.57 3.60 -23.49
N LEU A 14 28.56 2.26 -23.63
CA LEU A 14 27.36 1.43 -23.44
C LEU A 14 26.88 1.43 -21.99
N ILE A 15 27.80 1.41 -21.02
CA ILE A 15 27.47 1.50 -19.59
C ILE A 15 26.94 2.90 -19.22
N LEU A 16 27.44 3.97 -19.86
CA LEU A 16 26.97 5.34 -19.66
C LEU A 16 25.60 5.62 -20.31
N MET A 17 25.22 4.85 -21.34
CA MET A 17 23.93 4.99 -22.04
C MET A 17 22.80 4.16 -21.40
N ALA A 18 23.11 3.27 -20.45
CA ALA A 18 22.11 2.66 -19.59
C ALA A 18 21.64 3.72 -18.57
N GLY A 19 20.79 4.64 -19.02
CA GLY A 19 20.13 5.60 -18.15
C GLY A 19 19.45 4.85 -17.01
N CYS A 20 19.85 5.15 -15.78
CA CYS A 20 19.23 4.55 -14.61
C CYS A 20 17.84 5.17 -14.46
N GLU A 21 16.80 4.42 -14.84
CA GLU A 21 15.43 4.84 -14.60
C GLU A 21 15.21 4.91 -13.09
N ARG A 22 14.87 6.11 -12.60
CA ARG A 22 14.54 6.35 -11.21
C ARG A 22 13.03 6.37 -11.07
N THR A 23 12.50 5.50 -10.22
CA THR A 23 11.11 5.56 -9.77
C THR A 23 11.05 6.31 -8.44
N VAL A 24 10.14 7.28 -8.33
CA VAL A 24 9.87 8.04 -7.10
C VAL A 24 8.38 7.96 -6.77
N MET A 25 8.07 7.92 -5.48
CA MET A 25 6.71 8.05 -4.98
C MET A 25 6.43 9.51 -4.67
N GLU A 26 5.41 10.04 -5.32
CA GLU A 26 4.98 11.42 -5.29
C GLU A 26 3.58 11.52 -4.67
N ARG A 27 3.27 12.61 -3.98
CA ARG A 27 1.95 12.88 -3.41
C ARG A 27 1.35 14.16 -3.96
N SER A 28 0.02 14.21 -4.06
CA SER A 28 -0.71 15.45 -4.34
C SER A 28 -0.75 16.37 -3.13
N GLU A 29 -1.37 17.53 -3.33
CA GLU A 29 -2.01 18.30 -2.25
C GLU A 29 -3.07 17.47 -1.51
N ILE A 30 -3.49 17.97 -0.34
CA ILE A 30 -4.56 17.35 0.45
C ILE A 30 -5.90 17.65 -0.22
N PHE A 31 -6.61 16.59 -0.61
CA PHE A 31 -7.98 16.66 -1.10
C PHE A 31 -8.98 16.53 0.04
N THR A 32 -10.18 17.03 -0.21
CA THR A 32 -11.32 16.97 0.70
C THR A 32 -12.56 16.56 -0.08
N GLU A 33 -13.26 15.53 0.38
CA GLU A 33 -14.52 15.08 -0.24
C GLU A 33 -15.52 14.56 0.80
N GLU A 34 -16.80 14.57 0.44
CA GLU A 34 -17.84 13.93 1.25
C GLU A 34 -17.83 12.42 1.04
N VAL A 35 -17.83 11.67 2.14
CA VAL A 35 -17.90 10.21 2.17
C VAL A 35 -19.09 9.75 3.01
N ARG A 36 -19.78 8.71 2.57
CA ARG A 36 -20.80 8.02 3.36
C ARG A 36 -20.21 6.76 3.97
N VAL A 37 -20.49 6.50 5.24
CA VAL A 37 -20.19 5.20 5.86
C VAL A 37 -21.22 4.19 5.35
N ARG A 38 -20.78 3.24 4.53
CA ARG A 38 -21.63 2.19 3.99
C ARG A 38 -21.80 1.03 4.97
N ASP A 39 -20.69 0.54 5.53
CA ASP A 39 -20.68 -0.62 6.44
C ASP A 39 -19.60 -0.44 7.52
N LEU A 40 -19.90 -0.88 8.75
CA LEU A 40 -18.94 -1.00 9.85
C LEU A 40 -18.68 -2.47 10.17
N ILE A 41 -17.51 -2.98 9.80
CA ILE A 41 -17.20 -4.41 9.88
C ILE A 41 -16.27 -4.70 11.07
N PHE A 42 -16.73 -5.56 11.96
CA PHE A 42 -15.93 -6.13 13.05
C PHE A 42 -15.51 -7.56 12.72
N THR A 43 -14.20 -7.82 12.66
CA THR A 43 -13.64 -9.16 12.53
C THR A 43 -13.01 -9.58 13.85
N PRO A 44 -13.59 -10.54 14.59
CA PRO A 44 -13.05 -10.99 15.87
C PRO A 44 -11.72 -11.72 15.67
N SER A 45 -10.90 -11.73 16.72
CA SER A 45 -9.72 -12.59 16.75
C SER A 45 -10.13 -14.07 16.75
N ILE A 46 -9.49 -14.87 15.88
CA ILE A 46 -9.70 -16.31 15.81
C ILE A 46 -8.34 -16.99 16.01
N HIS A 47 -8.29 -17.86 17.03
CA HIS A 47 -7.19 -18.76 17.29
C HIS A 47 -7.67 -20.19 17.10
N GLY A 48 -7.10 -20.88 16.11
CA GLY A 48 -7.40 -22.28 15.83
C GLY A 48 -6.11 -23.09 15.78
N THR A 49 -6.05 -24.16 16.56
CA THR A 49 -4.96 -25.12 16.51
C THR A 49 -5.51 -26.43 15.94
N GLY A 50 -5.07 -26.76 14.72
CA GLY A 50 -5.37 -28.04 14.08
C GLY A 50 -4.20 -29.00 14.27
N VAL A 51 -4.50 -30.24 14.64
CA VAL A 51 -3.52 -31.34 14.66
C VAL A 51 -4.01 -32.36 13.65
N GLY A 52 -3.25 -32.55 12.56
CA GLY A 52 -3.61 -33.46 11.48
C GLY A 52 -2.45 -34.40 11.15
N PRO A 53 -2.73 -35.64 10.68
CA PRO A 53 -1.69 -36.49 10.13
C PRO A 53 -1.18 -35.85 8.83
N THR A 54 0.14 -35.79 8.67
CA THR A 54 0.78 -35.40 7.41
C THR A 54 1.53 -36.60 6.83
N LEU A 55 1.48 -36.74 5.51
CA LEU A 55 2.22 -37.74 4.75
C LEU A 55 3.45 -37.06 4.17
N ASP A 56 4.63 -37.53 4.59
CA ASP A 56 5.89 -37.02 4.09
C ASP A 56 6.06 -37.45 2.61
N LEU A 57 5.98 -36.47 1.70
CA LEU A 57 6.10 -36.68 0.25
C LEU A 57 7.56 -36.84 -0.21
N THR A 58 8.53 -36.78 0.71
CA THR A 58 9.97 -36.89 0.38
C THR A 58 10.51 -38.33 0.34
N GLY A 59 9.66 -39.33 0.56
CA GLY A 59 9.96 -40.73 0.20
C GLY A 59 10.44 -41.65 1.33
N GLU A 60 10.53 -41.18 2.57
CA GLU A 60 10.91 -42.03 3.73
C GLU A 60 9.73 -42.60 4.53
N GLY A 61 8.47 -42.41 4.09
CA GLY A 61 7.33 -43.17 4.61
C GLY A 61 7.00 -42.92 6.08
N GLY A 62 7.32 -41.74 6.62
CA GLY A 62 6.95 -41.34 7.98
C GLY A 62 5.55 -40.73 8.06
N LEU A 63 4.71 -41.24 8.96
CA LEU A 63 3.49 -40.56 9.41
C LEU A 63 3.89 -39.44 10.37
N GLY A 64 3.83 -38.19 9.89
CA GLY A 64 4.10 -37.01 10.72
C GLY A 64 2.82 -36.48 11.36
N ILE A 65 2.95 -35.74 12.46
CA ILE A 65 1.87 -34.90 12.99
C ILE A 65 2.16 -33.46 12.58
N ALA A 66 1.29 -32.86 11.77
CA ALA A 66 1.34 -31.44 11.47
C ALA A 66 0.47 -30.67 12.47
N VAL A 67 1.08 -29.71 13.14
CA VAL A 67 0.37 -28.72 13.96
C VAL A 67 0.26 -27.45 13.14
N THR A 68 -0.96 -27.10 12.75
CA THR A 68 -1.25 -25.83 12.06
C THR A 68 -1.91 -24.89 13.04
N SER A 69 -1.29 -23.75 13.29
CA SER A 69 -1.89 -22.65 14.06
C SER A 69 -2.35 -21.55 13.11
N VAL A 70 -3.63 -21.20 13.15
CA VAL A 70 -4.15 -19.99 12.52
C VAL A 70 -4.39 -18.96 13.62
N SER A 71 -3.82 -17.77 13.44
CA SER A 71 -4.01 -16.64 14.33
C SER A 71 -4.41 -15.42 13.50
N THR A 72 -5.69 -15.08 13.53
CA THR A 72 -6.20 -13.86 12.89
C THR A 72 -6.33 -12.77 13.95
N LYS A 73 -5.69 -11.62 13.72
CA LYS A 73 -5.83 -10.46 14.61
C LYS A 73 -7.22 -9.85 14.46
N GLU A 74 -7.71 -9.26 15.54
CA GLU A 74 -8.93 -8.46 15.52
C GLU A 74 -8.79 -7.28 14.54
N LYS A 75 -9.86 -6.98 13.80
CA LYS A 75 -9.89 -5.86 12.85
C LYS A 75 -11.21 -5.09 12.94
N HIS A 76 -11.08 -3.78 12.85
CA HIS A 76 -12.17 -2.82 12.79
C HIS A 76 -12.08 -2.08 11.46
N SER A 77 -12.93 -2.45 10.50
CA SER A 77 -12.90 -1.94 9.14
C SER A 77 -14.12 -1.06 8.88
N ILE A 78 -13.89 0.08 8.25
CA ILE A 78 -14.92 1.05 7.86
C ILE A 78 -14.97 1.04 6.33
N VAL A 79 -16.15 0.79 5.77
CA VAL A 79 -16.36 0.89 4.32
C VAL A 79 -16.97 2.25 4.03
N PHE A 80 -16.22 3.09 3.32
CA PHE A 80 -16.71 4.38 2.82
C PHE A 80 -17.17 4.26 1.38
N GLU A 81 -18.13 5.08 0.99
CA GLU A 81 -18.58 5.31 -0.38
C GLU A 81 -18.49 6.80 -0.70
N CYS A 82 -17.86 7.14 -1.82
CA CYS A 82 -17.73 8.51 -2.35
C CYS A 82 -18.13 8.55 -3.83
N GLN A 83 -18.03 9.73 -4.46
CA GLN A 83 -18.39 9.91 -5.88
C GLN A 83 -17.53 9.08 -6.84
N HIS A 84 -16.35 8.65 -6.40
CA HIS A 84 -15.36 7.93 -7.20
C HIS A 84 -15.36 6.41 -6.95
N GLY A 85 -16.16 5.91 -6.00
CA GLY A 85 -16.23 4.50 -5.64
C GLY A 85 -16.27 4.27 -4.13
N GLY A 86 -16.00 3.04 -3.72
CA GLY A 86 -15.91 2.68 -2.30
C GLY A 86 -14.50 2.28 -1.90
N PHE A 87 -14.13 2.54 -0.66
CA PHE A 87 -12.84 2.17 -0.10
C PHE A 87 -12.96 1.71 1.35
N VAL A 88 -11.96 0.96 1.83
CA VAL A 88 -11.98 0.34 3.16
C VAL A 88 -10.82 0.86 3.98
N ILE A 89 -11.11 1.35 5.19
CA ILE A 89 -10.11 1.83 6.14
C ILE A 89 -10.13 0.95 7.39
N GLU A 90 -8.96 0.50 7.85
CA GLU A 90 -8.81 -0.22 9.11
C GLU A 90 -8.34 0.76 10.22
N ARG A 91 -9.28 1.39 10.93
CA ARG A 91 -8.98 2.30 12.06
C ARG A 91 -10.00 2.16 13.18
N GLU A 92 -9.60 1.48 14.25
CA GLU A 92 -10.47 1.18 15.40
C GLU A 92 -11.03 2.45 16.08
N GLU A 93 -10.20 3.47 16.29
CA GLU A 93 -10.63 4.70 16.98
C GLU A 93 -11.66 5.49 16.18
N LEU A 94 -11.59 5.46 14.84
CA LEU A 94 -12.64 6.02 14.00
C LEU A 94 -13.86 5.11 13.99
N TRP A 95 -13.68 3.80 13.85
CA TRP A 95 -14.78 2.83 13.79
C TRP A 95 -15.71 2.95 15.00
N LYS A 96 -15.17 3.17 16.20
CA LYS A 96 -15.93 3.38 17.44
C LYS A 96 -16.79 4.66 17.46
N LYS A 97 -16.44 5.66 16.64
CA LYS A 97 -17.08 6.99 16.62
C LYS A 97 -18.04 7.18 15.43
N LEU A 98 -17.99 6.30 14.44
CA LEU A 98 -18.77 6.42 13.21
C LEU A 98 -20.13 5.72 13.30
N HIS A 99 -21.05 6.14 12.43
CA HIS A 99 -22.37 5.55 12.29
C HIS A 99 -22.63 5.21 10.82
N GLU A 100 -23.23 4.04 10.57
CA GLU A 100 -23.67 3.65 9.22
C GLU A 100 -24.64 4.67 8.62
N ASP A 101 -24.62 4.78 7.29
CA ASP A 101 -25.36 5.76 6.47
C ASP A 101 -25.08 7.24 6.74
N SER A 102 -24.20 7.56 7.70
CA SER A 102 -23.82 8.94 8.01
C SER A 102 -22.78 9.46 7.03
N VAL A 103 -22.82 10.76 6.76
CA VAL A 103 -21.91 11.46 5.85
C VAL A 103 -20.89 12.26 6.65
N TYR A 104 -19.63 12.18 6.25
CA TYR A 104 -18.48 12.85 6.85
C TYR A 104 -17.61 13.49 5.79
N THR A 105 -16.74 14.40 6.20
CA THR A 105 -15.78 15.05 5.30
C THR A 105 -14.42 14.36 5.45
N CYS A 106 -13.96 13.60 4.45
CA CYS A 106 -12.66 12.96 4.49
C CYS A 106 -11.55 13.83 3.91
N HIS A 107 -10.33 13.64 4.44
CA HIS A 107 -9.10 14.20 3.93
C HIS A 107 -8.19 13.08 3.47
N TYR A 108 -7.62 13.22 2.27
CA TYR A 108 -6.70 12.23 1.70
C TYR A 108 -5.68 12.90 0.78
N VAL A 109 -4.60 12.19 0.47
CA VAL A 109 -3.67 12.55 -0.61
C VAL A 109 -3.62 11.42 -1.63
N ASN A 110 -3.48 11.75 -2.90
CA ASN A 110 -3.23 10.78 -3.95
C ASN A 110 -1.73 10.48 -4.03
N LEU A 111 -1.39 9.21 -4.08
CA LEU A 111 -0.03 8.72 -4.28
C LEU A 111 0.16 8.35 -5.75
N PHE A 112 1.25 8.84 -6.32
CA PHE A 112 1.63 8.62 -7.70
C PHE A 112 2.99 7.96 -7.75
N LYS A 113 3.15 7.07 -8.72
CA LYS A 113 4.43 6.52 -9.10
C LYS A 113 4.93 7.30 -10.32
N ALA A 114 5.98 8.09 -10.12
CA ALA A 114 6.62 8.84 -11.19
C ALA A 114 7.92 8.16 -11.63
N VAL A 115 8.12 8.08 -12.94
CA VAL A 115 9.32 7.50 -13.55
C VAL A 115 10.10 8.60 -14.25
N TYR A 116 11.38 8.66 -13.94
CA TYR A 116 12.35 9.60 -14.50
C TYR A 116 13.49 8.82 -15.17
N ASN A 117 13.99 9.32 -16.30
CA ASN A 117 15.21 8.85 -16.92
C ASN A 117 16.24 9.97 -16.88
N GLY A 118 17.17 9.91 -15.92
CA GLY A 118 17.94 11.07 -15.51
C GLY A 118 17.04 12.18 -14.96
N ASP A 119 17.15 13.39 -15.49
CA ASP A 119 16.31 14.54 -15.11
C ASP A 119 15.03 14.64 -15.95
N GLN A 120 14.82 13.74 -16.91
CA GLN A 120 13.67 13.77 -17.79
C GLN A 120 12.50 13.00 -17.19
N PHE A 121 11.36 13.69 -17.02
CA PHE A 121 10.08 13.07 -16.68
C PHE A 121 9.61 12.16 -17.83
N VAL A 122 9.26 10.92 -17.49
CA VAL A 122 8.79 9.90 -18.45
C VAL A 122 7.29 9.66 -18.29
N SER A 123 6.83 9.36 -17.08
CA SER A 123 5.43 9.01 -16.80
C SER A 123 5.07 9.22 -15.34
N ARG A 124 3.77 9.38 -15.08
CA ARG A 124 3.18 9.47 -13.75
C ARG A 124 1.86 8.71 -13.76
N ASP A 125 1.78 7.68 -12.93
CA ASP A 125 0.60 6.85 -12.80
C ASP A 125 0.05 6.95 -11.37
N PHE A 126 -1.28 7.00 -11.25
CA PHE A 126 -1.93 6.86 -9.96
C PHE A 126 -1.60 5.48 -9.39
N TYR A 127 -1.13 5.45 -8.15
CA TYR A 127 -0.72 4.24 -7.46
C TYR A 127 -1.74 3.84 -6.39
N ASP A 128 -2.03 4.78 -5.49
CA ASP A 128 -2.94 4.57 -4.36
C ASP A 128 -3.37 5.92 -3.78
N PHE A 129 -4.16 5.92 -2.72
CA PHE A 129 -4.42 7.10 -1.91
C PHE A 129 -4.03 6.83 -0.44
N ASP A 130 -3.72 7.90 0.29
CA ASP A 130 -3.44 7.85 1.71
C ASP A 130 -4.53 8.61 2.45
N PHE A 131 -5.33 7.90 3.24
CA PHE A 131 -6.41 8.45 4.03
C PHE A 131 -5.86 9.12 5.28
N LEU A 132 -6.05 10.43 5.42
CA LEU A 132 -5.52 11.18 6.54
C LEU A 132 -6.48 11.14 7.73
N GLY A 133 -7.79 11.28 7.48
CA GLY A 133 -8.78 11.30 8.53
C GLY A 133 -10.07 11.96 8.11
N LEU A 134 -10.89 12.30 9.10
CA LEU A 134 -12.16 12.99 8.91
C LEU A 134 -12.13 14.36 9.60
N ALA A 135 -12.71 15.37 8.98
CA ALA A 135 -12.73 16.74 9.50
C ALA A 135 -13.41 16.83 10.87
N GLU A 136 -14.38 15.97 11.13
CA GLU A 136 -15.15 15.90 12.37
C GLU A 136 -14.32 15.33 13.54
N PHE A 137 -13.19 14.67 13.27
CA PHE A 137 -12.30 14.07 14.27
C PHE A 137 -10.85 14.53 14.05
N PRO A 138 -10.54 15.82 14.28
CA PRO A 138 -9.21 16.37 14.05
C PRO A 138 -8.13 15.75 14.94
N ASP A 139 -8.52 15.18 16.10
CA ASP A 139 -7.65 14.42 16.99
C ASP A 139 -7.18 13.08 16.40
N LEU A 140 -7.88 12.58 15.37
CA LEU A 140 -7.58 11.32 14.68
C LEU A 140 -7.04 11.53 13.27
N MET A 141 -6.64 12.76 12.94
CA MET A 141 -6.00 13.10 11.67
C MET A 141 -4.53 12.66 11.70
N GLU A 142 -4.13 11.92 10.68
CA GLU A 142 -2.73 11.54 10.46
C GLU A 142 -2.02 12.56 9.56
N GLU A 143 -0.73 12.74 9.78
CA GLU A 143 0.11 13.52 8.88
C GLU A 143 0.44 12.67 7.64
N PRO A 144 0.48 13.27 6.43
CA PRO A 144 0.88 12.55 5.23
C PRO A 144 2.30 11.98 5.37
N ASP A 145 2.51 10.72 4.96
CA ASP A 145 3.80 10.03 5.11
C ASP A 145 4.96 10.90 4.55
N PRO A 146 5.97 11.24 5.36
CA PRO A 146 7.07 12.11 4.96
C PRO A 146 8.01 11.51 3.93
N ARG A 147 7.89 10.22 3.63
CA ARG A 147 8.71 9.52 2.62
C ARG A 147 8.31 9.84 1.18
N HIS A 148 7.22 10.57 0.97
CA HIS A 148 6.71 10.92 -0.36
C HIS A 148 6.90 12.42 -0.67
N GLU A 149 7.35 12.73 -1.87
CA GLU A 149 7.60 14.11 -2.33
C GLU A 149 6.29 14.80 -2.77
N VAL A 150 6.04 16.05 -2.36
CA VAL A 150 4.85 16.82 -2.80
C VAL A 150 5.03 17.29 -4.23
N VAL A 151 4.02 17.07 -5.07
CA VAL A 151 3.96 17.61 -6.43
C VAL A 151 2.92 18.71 -6.48
N ASN A 152 3.36 19.90 -6.88
CA ASN A 152 2.51 21.06 -7.16
C ASN A 152 2.13 21.09 -8.64
#